data_AF-A0A3B3ZTJ5-F1
#
_entry.id   AF-A0A3B3ZTJ5-F1
#
_cell.length_a   1.000
_cell.length_b   1.000
_cell.length_c   1.000
_cell.angle_alpha   90.00
_cell.angle_beta   90.00
_cell.angle_gamma   90.00
#
_symmetry.space_group_name_H-M   'P 1'
#
loop_
_entity.id
_entity.type
_entity.pdbx_description
1 polymer ?
#
loop_
_entity_poly.entity_id
_entity_poly.type
_entity_poly.pdbx_seq_one_letter_code
_entity_poly.pdbx_strand_id
1 'polypeptide(L)'
;NEVRIRQFVSLVFLYKRGLYYGHGLDGQSEQFRGRVVFFKDELTSGNASIKIQNTRLEDNGTYTCVLFKPKTNEVEKEITIRLNVVWVSCVLELR
;
A
#
# COMPACT_ATOMS: atom_id res chain seq x y z
N ASN A 1 4.65 -12.65 10.77
CA ASN A 1 4.45 -12.44 9.32
C ASN A 1 4.89 -11.03 8.99
N GLU A 2 5.59 -10.87 7.87
CA GLU A 2 5.97 -9.56 7.34
C GLU A 2 5.35 -9.41 5.94
N VAL A 3 4.64 -8.31 5.71
CA VAL A 3 4.06 -7.95 4.42
C VAL A 3 4.60 -6.58 4.03
N ARG A 4 5.08 -6.46 2.80
CA ARG A 4 5.59 -5.20 2.24
C ARG A 4 4.91 -4.89 0.92
N ILE A 5 4.29 -3.72 0.83
CA ILE A 5 3.71 -3.18 -0.39
C ILE A 5 4.52 -1.96 -0.82
N ARG A 6 4.96 -1.95 -2.07
CA ARG A 6 5.84 -0.91 -2.62
C ARG A 6 5.40 -0.55 -4.03
N GLN A 7 5.51 0.74 -4.35
CA GLN A 7 5.32 1.29 -5.68
C GLN A 7 6.70 1.75 -6.15
N PHE A 8 7.33 1.00 -7.06
CA PHE A 8 8.74 1.18 -7.41
C PHE A 8 9.66 1.22 -6.16
N VAL A 9 10.30 2.36 -5.91
CA VAL A 9 11.19 2.60 -4.74
C VAL A 9 10.44 3.11 -3.51
N SER A 10 9.16 3.45 -3.64
CA SER A 10 8.36 4.02 -2.55
C SER A 10 7.74 2.93 -1.69
N LEU A 11 7.94 3.02 -0.38
CA LEU A 11 7.30 2.12 0.58
C LEU A 11 5.87 2.61 0.86
N VAL A 12 4.90 1.87 0.33
CA VAL A 12 3.48 2.19 0.46
C VAL A 12 2.96 1.69 1.81
N PHE A 13 3.27 0.45 2.17
CA PHE A 13 2.82 -0.16 3.40
C PHE A 13 3.80 -1.23 3.89
N LEU A 14 3.99 -1.31 5.21
CA LEU A 14 4.76 -2.34 5.88
C LEU A 14 3.98 -2.82 7.09
N TYR A 15 3.76 -4.13 7.16
CA TYR A 15 3.31 -4.83 8.35
C TYR A 15 4.38 -5.79 8.81
N LYS A 16 4.80 -5.71 10.07
CA LYS A 16 5.79 -6.62 10.65
C LYS A 16 5.45 -6.93 12.09
N ARG A 17 5.15 -8.20 12.37
CA ARG A 17 4.92 -8.70 13.74
C ARG A 17 3.89 -7.87 14.54
N GLY A 18 2.79 -7.46 13.89
CA GLY A 18 1.72 -6.67 14.53
C GLY A 18 1.90 -5.16 14.45
N LEU A 19 3.08 -4.68 14.03
CA LEU A 19 3.39 -3.26 13.88
C LEU A 19 3.21 -2.81 12.42
N TYR A 20 2.80 -1.56 12.24
CA TYR A 20 2.64 -0.89 10.95
C TYR A 20 2.75 0.63 11.13
N TYR A 21 2.70 1.39 10.03
CA TYR A 21 2.85 2.84 10.05
C TYR A 21 1.89 3.52 11.04
N GLY A 22 2.41 4.40 11.91
CA GLY A 22 1.64 5.05 12.97
C GLY A 22 1.34 4.16 14.19
N HIS A 23 1.75 2.89 14.17
CA HIS A 23 1.59 1.91 15.23
C HIS A 23 2.90 1.15 15.46
N GLY A 24 3.98 1.90 15.73
CA GLY A 24 5.29 1.37 16.08
C GLY A 24 6.24 1.11 14.91
N LEU A 25 5.85 1.40 13.66
CA LEU A 25 6.77 1.49 12.53
C LEU A 25 6.70 2.87 11.87
N ASP A 26 7.85 3.28 11.32
CA ASP A 26 8.02 4.47 10.49
C ASP A 26 8.53 4.07 9.09
N GLY A 27 8.84 5.07 8.26
CA GLY A 27 9.47 4.86 6.95
C GLY A 27 8.51 4.68 5.78
N GLN A 28 7.19 4.80 6.01
CA GLN A 28 6.24 4.96 4.91
C GLN A 28 6.62 6.22 4.11
N SER A 29 6.64 6.11 2.78
CA SER A 29 6.97 7.25 1.94
C SER A 29 5.95 8.37 2.09
N GLU A 30 6.44 9.61 2.19
CA GLU A 30 5.64 10.79 2.54
C GLU A 30 4.40 10.99 1.65
N GLN A 31 4.45 10.62 0.37
CA GLN A 31 3.28 10.75 -0.50
C GLN A 31 2.09 9.88 -0.06
N PHE A 32 2.30 8.80 0.70
CA PHE A 32 1.25 7.91 1.19
C PHE A 32 0.80 8.20 2.63
N ARG A 33 1.48 9.14 3.31
CA ARG A 33 1.25 9.46 4.71
C ARG A 33 -0.20 9.89 4.97
N GLY A 34 -0.84 9.23 5.92
CA GLY A 34 -2.22 9.53 6.31
C GLY A 34 -3.28 9.13 5.27
N ARG A 35 -2.89 8.45 4.19
CA ARG A 35 -3.80 8.00 3.13
C ARG A 35 -4.00 6.49 3.11
N VAL A 36 -3.11 5.72 3.73
CA VAL A 36 -3.16 4.25 3.71
C VAL A 36 -3.97 3.72 4.88
N VAL A 37 -5.04 2.99 4.57
CA VAL A 37 -5.86 2.24 5.52
C VAL A 37 -5.59 0.75 5.34
N PHE A 38 -5.43 0.04 6.45
CA PHE A 38 -5.12 -1.39 6.50
C PHE A 38 -6.23 -2.17 7.21
N PHE A 39 -6.64 -3.30 6.63
CA PHE A 39 -7.67 -4.19 7.18
C PHE A 39 -7.02 -5.24 8.10
N LYS A 40 -6.59 -4.82 9.29
CA LYS A 40 -5.82 -5.66 10.23
C LYS A 40 -6.50 -7.00 10.52
N ASP A 41 -7.81 -6.98 10.73
CA ASP A 41 -8.58 -8.17 11.11
C ASP A 41 -8.72 -9.19 9.97
N GLU A 42 -8.53 -8.76 8.72
CA GLU A 42 -8.61 -9.65 7.55
C GLU A 42 -7.27 -10.32 7.20
N LEU A 43 -6.17 -9.88 7.83
CA LEU A 43 -4.85 -10.46 7.59
C LEU A 43 -4.79 -11.93 8.03
N THR A 44 -5.50 -12.29 9.10
CA THR A 44 -5.58 -13.69 9.57
C THR A 44 -6.31 -14.60 8.58
N SER A 45 -7.21 -14.05 7.75
CA SER A 45 -7.83 -14.75 6.62
C SER A 45 -6.98 -14.68 5.33
N GLY A 46 -5.77 -14.14 5.39
CA GLY A 46 -4.87 -14.02 4.24
C GLY A 46 -5.12 -12.79 3.37
N ASN A 47 -5.99 -11.87 3.77
CA ASN A 47 -6.19 -10.62 3.05
C ASN A 47 -5.23 -9.54 3.55
N ALA A 48 -4.21 -9.24 2.75
CA ALA A 48 -3.25 -8.19 3.03
C ALA A 48 -3.55 -6.89 2.26
N SER A 49 -4.79 -6.70 1.81
CA SER A 49 -5.19 -5.53 1.04
C SER A 49 -5.03 -4.25 1.85
N ILE A 50 -4.81 -3.15 1.13
CA ILE A 50 -4.82 -1.79 1.67
C ILE A 50 -5.79 -0.94 0.84
N LYS A 51 -6.26 0.15 1.44
CA LYS A 51 -6.97 1.21 0.74
C LYS A 51 -6.12 2.47 0.77
N ILE A 52 -5.88 3.06 -0.40
CA ILE A 52 -5.29 4.40 -0.52
C ILE A 52 -6.45 5.38 -0.65
N GLN A 53 -6.58 6.30 0.31
CA GLN A 53 -7.58 7.36 0.32
C GLN A 53 -7.08 8.58 -0.44
N ASN A 54 -8.01 9.41 -0.95
CA ASN A 54 -7.69 10.63 -1.71
C ASN A 54 -6.66 10.34 -2.80
N THR A 55 -6.96 9.34 -3.64
CA THR A 55 -6.09 8.89 -4.73
C THR A 55 -5.79 10.03 -5.70
N ARG A 56 -4.55 10.09 -6.15
CA ARG A 56 -4.02 11.12 -7.05
C ARG A 56 -3.47 10.46 -8.31
N LEU A 57 -3.20 11.25 -9.36
CA LEU A 57 -2.63 10.70 -10.59
C LEU A 57 -1.26 10.05 -10.36
N GLU A 58 -0.49 10.58 -9.40
CA GLU A 58 0.84 10.08 -9.06
C GLU A 58 0.79 8.70 -8.37
N ASP A 59 -0.38 8.29 -7.87
CA ASP A 59 -0.58 6.95 -7.33
C ASP A 59 -0.69 5.89 -8.44
N ASN A 60 -0.88 6.31 -9.70
CA ASN A 60 -0.90 5.41 -10.85
C ASN A 60 0.44 4.66 -10.95
N GLY A 61 0.38 3.38 -11.29
CA GLY A 61 1.57 2.58 -11.53
C GLY A 61 1.49 1.18 -10.97
N THR A 62 2.66 0.55 -10.86
CA THR A 62 2.78 -0.85 -10.49
C THR A 62 3.11 -0.97 -9.00
N TYR A 63 2.30 -1.76 -8.30
CA TYR A 63 2.43 -2.09 -6.89
C TYR A 63 2.86 -3.54 -6.75
N THR A 64 3.89 -3.78 -5.96
CA THR A 64 4.35 -5.13 -5.63
C THR A 64 4.11 -5.39 -4.16
N CYS A 65 3.32 -6.43 -3.87
CA CYS A 65 3.08 -6.97 -2.54
C CYS A 65 3.97 -8.20 -2.34
N VAL A 66 4.75 -8.19 -1.27
CA VAL A 66 5.66 -9.28 -0.89
C VAL A 66 5.32 -9.78 0.49
N LEU A 67 5.04 -11.07 0.61
CA LEU A 67 4.91 -11.78 1.88
C LEU A 67 6.24 -12.47 2.19
N PHE A 68 6.76 -12.28 3.39
CA PHE A 68 7.99 -12.89 3.86
C PHE A 68 7.73 -13.95 4.93
N LYS A 69 8.49 -15.05 4.85
CA LYS A 69 8.47 -16.12 5.86
C LYS A 69 8.95 -15.57 7.21
N PRO A 70 8.22 -15.81 8.33
CA PRO A 70 8.52 -15.19 9.63
C PRO A 70 9.90 -15.49 10.22
N LYS A 71 10.56 -16.59 9.82
CA LYS A 71 11.81 -17.09 10.39
C LYS A 71 13.03 -16.86 9.49
N THR A 72 12.88 -17.01 8.18
CA THR A 72 14.00 -16.94 7.23
C THR A 72 14.10 -15.59 6.52
N ASN A 73 13.08 -14.73 6.62
CA ASN A 73 12.94 -13.51 5.82
C ASN A 73 13.04 -13.76 4.30
N GLU A 74 12.84 -15.00 3.87
CA GLU A 74 12.71 -15.34 2.45
C GLU A 74 11.35 -14.87 1.94
N VAL A 75 11.31 -14.53 0.65
CA VAL A 75 10.06 -14.26 -0.05
C VAL A 75 9.25 -15.56 -0.10
N GLU A 76 8.06 -15.53 0.48
CA GLU A 76 7.08 -16.61 0.42
C GLU A 76 6.17 -16.45 -0.79
N LYS A 77 5.70 -15.23 -1.03
CA LYS A 77 4.83 -14.89 -2.14
C LYS A 77 5.10 -13.47 -2.61
N GLU A 78 5.05 -13.28 -3.92
CA GLU A 78 5.12 -11.96 -4.55
C GLU A 78 3.98 -11.83 -5.55
N ILE A 79 3.27 -10.70 -5.49
CA ILE A 79 2.17 -10.37 -6.38
C ILE A 79 2.35 -8.94 -6.86
N THR A 80 2.19 -8.73 -8.16
CA THR A 80 2.30 -7.42 -8.79
C THR A 80 0.96 -7.03 -9.40
N ILE A 81 0.52 -5.80 -9.12
CA ILE A 81 -0.78 -5.25 -9.55
C ILE A 81 -0.54 -3.88 -10.16
N ARG A 82 -1.27 -3.54 -11.24
CA ARG A 82 -1.23 -2.20 -11.84
C ARG A 82 -2.48 -1.41 -11.45
N LEU A 83 -2.28 -0.26 -10.81
CA LEU A 83 -3.33 0.71 -10.51
C LEU A 83 -3.38 1.76 -11.63
N ASN A 84 -4.56 1.98 -12.21
CA ASN A 84 -4.80 3.08 -13.15
C ASN A 84 -5.76 4.08 -12.49
N VAL A 85 -5.27 5.29 -12.23
CA VAL A 85 -6.08 6.38 -11.70
C VAL A 85 -6.46 7.30 -12.85
N VAL A 86 -7.75 7.62 -12.98
CA VAL A 86 -8.29 8.47 -14.05
C VAL A 86 -9.11 9.60 -13.43
N TRP A 87 -8.92 10.82 -13.91
CA TRP A 87 -9.80 11.94 -13.61
C TRP A 87 -10.90 12.04 -14.65
N VAL A 88 -12.12 12.28 -14.17
CA VAL A 88 -13.21 12.79 -14.99
C VAL A 88 -13.42 14.23 -14.56
N SER A 89 -12.95 15.17 -15.36
CA SER A 89 -13.18 16.59 -15.15
C SER A 89 -14.28 17.09 -16.08
N CYS A 90 -15.18 17.91 -15.55
CA CYS A 90 -16.11 18.71 -16.32
C CYS A 90 -15.74 20.16 -16.08
N VAL A 91 -15.08 20.78 -17.05
CA VAL A 91 -14.75 22.21 -16.99
C VAL A 91 -15.99 22.96 -17.47
N LEU A 92 -16.72 23.57 -16.54
CA LEU A 92 -17.74 24.57 -16.86
C LEU A 92 -17.02 25.93 -16.89
N GLU A 93 -16.80 26.49 -18.07
CA GLU A 93 -16.43 27.90 -18.20
C GLU A 93 -17.63 28.74 -17.73
N LEU A 94 -17.66 29.10 -16.45
CA LEU A 94 -18.50 30.18 -15.95
C LEU A 94 -17.75 31.48 -16.26
N ARG A 95 -18.18 32.17 -17.32
CA ARG A 95 -17.85 33.58 -17.51
C ARG A 95 -18.62 34.43 -16.51
#